data_AF-A0A8X6YNC6-F1
#
_entry.id   AF-A0A8X6YNC6-F1
#
_cell.length_a   1.000
_cell.length_b   1.000
_cell.length_c   1.000
_cell.angle_alpha   90.00
_cell.angle_beta   90.00
_cell.angle_gamma   90.00
#
_symmetry.space_group_name_H-M   'P 1'
#
loop_
_entity.id
_entity.type
_entity.pdbx_description
1 polymer ?
#
loop_
_entity_poly.entity_id
_entity_poly.type
_entity_poly.pdbx_seq_one_letter_code
_entity_poly.pdbx_strand_id
1 'polypeptide(L)'
;MSQNLSLKKGSAEKSNKRHRPIGIGVQGLADAFILMRYPFDCPKAQKLNVEIFETIYFAALEASCELAMEKGPYETFEGSPASQGVKEKIFPFKKTLQVQ
;
A
#
# COMPACT_ATOMS: atom_id res chain seq x y z
N MET A 1 31.71 -21.37 -8.00
CA MET A 1 30.73 -20.26 -8.08
C MET A 1 29.37 -20.55 -7.41
N SER A 2 29.15 -21.68 -6.72
CA SER A 2 27.80 -22.05 -6.23
C SER A 2 27.49 -21.75 -4.74
N GLN A 3 28.46 -21.28 -3.94
CA GLN A 3 28.30 -21.11 -2.48
C GLN A 3 27.74 -19.73 -2.06
N ASN A 4 27.78 -18.71 -2.94
CA ASN A 4 27.31 -17.35 -2.62
C ASN A 4 25.79 -17.13 -2.77
N LEU A 5 25.05 -18.11 -3.30
CA LEU A 5 23.60 -17.99 -3.49
C LEU A 5 22.81 -18.33 -2.21
N SER A 6 23.37 -19.14 -1.31
CA SER A 6 22.69 -19.60 -0.09
C SER A 6 22.64 -18.53 1.01
N LEU A 7 23.69 -17.69 1.13
CA LEU A 7 23.77 -16.61 2.13
C LEU A 7 22.78 -15.47 1.88
N LYS A 8 22.38 -15.22 0.62
CA LYS A 8 21.41 -14.17 0.26
C LYS A 8 19.97 -14.48 0.70
N LYS A 9 19.59 -15.76 0.84
CA LYS A 9 18.21 -16.16 1.18
C LYS A 9 17.87 -15.92 2.65
N GLY A 10 18.80 -16.21 3.56
CA GLY A 10 18.52 -16.19 5.00
C GLY A 10 18.17 -14.81 5.56
N SER A 11 18.84 -13.75 5.10
CA SER A 11 18.56 -12.38 5.56
C SER A 11 17.27 -11.79 4.95
N ALA A 12 17.02 -12.06 3.67
CA ALA A 12 15.82 -11.60 2.96
C ALA A 12 14.55 -12.28 3.48
N GLU A 13 14.58 -13.60 3.69
CA GLU A 13 13.44 -14.36 4.22
C GLU A 13 13.09 -13.93 5.65
N LYS A 14 14.11 -13.75 6.50
CA LYS A 14 13.93 -13.25 7.86
C LYS A 14 13.31 -11.85 7.87
N SER A 15 13.75 -10.95 6.99
CA SER A 15 13.17 -9.60 6.89
C SER A 15 11.70 -9.64 6.44
N ASN A 16 11.39 -10.40 5.40
CA ASN A 16 10.02 -10.51 4.86
C ASN A 16 9.05 -11.15 5.85
N LYS A 17 9.46 -12.17 6.62
CA LYS A 17 8.60 -12.78 7.62
C LYS A 17 8.28 -11.84 8.78
N ARG A 18 9.25 -11.02 9.20
CA ARG A 18 9.10 -10.08 10.33
C ARG A 18 8.25 -8.86 10.01
N HIS A 19 8.46 -8.26 8.84
CA HIS A 19 7.82 -6.98 8.49
C HIS A 19 6.66 -7.14 7.49
N ARG A 20 6.58 -8.29 6.80
CA ARG A 20 5.57 -8.61 5.76
C ARG A 20 5.28 -7.43 4.81
N PRO A 21 6.30 -6.73 4.27
CA PRO A 21 6.06 -5.57 3.41
C PRO A 21 5.49 -6.02 2.07
N ILE A 22 4.49 -5.29 1.58
CA ILE A 22 3.87 -5.51 0.27
C ILE A 22 3.87 -4.17 -0.47
N GLY A 23 4.27 -4.19 -1.74
CA GLY A 23 4.13 -3.06 -2.65
C GLY A 23 3.00 -3.32 -3.63
N ILE A 24 1.97 -2.47 -3.63
CA ILE A 24 0.87 -2.52 -4.60
C ILE A 24 1.04 -1.35 -5.56
N GLY A 25 1.08 -1.66 -6.85
CA GLY A 25 1.19 -0.67 -7.92
C GLY A 25 0.13 -0.91 -9.00
N VAL A 26 0.04 0.02 -9.93
CA VAL A 26 -0.86 -0.06 -11.09
C VAL A 26 -0.08 0.07 -12.38
N GLN A 27 -0.62 -0.50 -13.45
CA GLN A 27 -0.14 -0.34 -14.82
C GLN A 27 -1.31 0.12 -15.70
N GLY A 28 -1.01 0.82 -16.80
CA GLY A 28 -2.04 1.31 -17.73
C GLY A 28 -2.75 2.60 -17.30
N LEU A 29 -2.14 3.40 -16.41
CA LEU A 29 -2.71 4.69 -15.99
C LEU A 29 -2.87 5.66 -17.18
N ALA A 30 -1.89 5.67 -18.08
CA ALA A 30 -1.94 6.48 -19.31
C ALA A 30 -3.08 6.02 -20.24
N ASP A 31 -3.24 4.71 -20.42
CA ASP A 31 -4.34 4.13 -21.20
C ASP A 31 -5.71 4.49 -20.62
N ALA A 32 -5.85 4.45 -19.29
CA ALA A 32 -7.06 4.88 -18.61
C ALA A 32 -7.39 6.35 -18.93
N PHE A 33 -6.39 7.25 -18.86
CA PHE A 33 -6.59 8.66 -19.22
C PHE A 33 -6.98 8.84 -20.70
N ILE A 34 -6.37 8.08 -21.62
CA ILE A 34 -6.72 8.11 -23.04
C ILE A 34 -8.17 7.67 -23.26
N LEU A 35 -8.60 6.57 -22.63
CA LEU A 35 -9.98 6.06 -22.73
C LEU A 35 -11.02 7.07 -22.22
N MET A 36 -10.68 7.81 -21.16
CA MET A 36 -11.53 8.88 -20.61
C MET A 36 -11.40 10.22 -21.36
N ARG A 37 -10.53 10.30 -22.38
CA ARG A 37 -10.19 11.52 -23.11
C ARG A 37 -9.71 12.64 -22.19
N TYR A 38 -8.95 12.27 -21.16
CA TYR A 38 -8.35 13.21 -20.22
C TYR A 38 -6.89 13.47 -20.62
N PRO A 39 -6.53 14.71 -21.01
CA PRO A 39 -5.13 15.10 -21.12
C PRO A 39 -4.42 14.86 -19.78
N PHE A 40 -3.18 14.36 -19.83
CA PHE A 40 -2.44 13.94 -18.63
C PHE A 40 -2.28 15.07 -17.59
N ASP A 41 -2.16 16.30 -18.07
CA ASP A 41 -1.97 17.52 -17.29
C ASP A 41 -3.30 18.18 -16.84
N CYS A 42 -4.46 17.68 -17.29
CA CYS A 42 -5.72 18.32 -16.95
C CYS A 42 -6.10 18.12 -15.47
N PRO A 43 -6.82 19.08 -14.85
CA PRO A 43 -7.25 18.96 -13.45
C PRO A 43 -8.07 17.70 -13.16
N LYS A 44 -8.82 17.18 -14.15
CA LYS A 44 -9.60 15.95 -14.01
C LYS A 44 -8.70 14.70 -13.93
N ALA A 45 -7.62 14.64 -14.71
CA ALA A 45 -6.65 13.54 -14.65
C ALA A 45 -5.90 13.55 -13.32
N GLN A 46 -5.50 14.73 -12.83
CA GLN A 46 -4.85 14.87 -11.53
C GLN A 46 -5.77 14.42 -10.39
N LYS A 47 -7.04 14.85 -10.42
CA LYS A 47 -8.04 14.41 -9.44
C LYS A 47 -8.24 12.90 -9.48
N LEU A 48 -8.39 12.34 -10.68
CA LEU A 48 -8.60 10.91 -10.84
C LEU A 48 -7.38 10.09 -10.38
N ASN A 49 -6.17 10.58 -10.64
CA ASN A 49 -4.95 9.96 -10.14
C ASN A 49 -4.96 9.86 -8.60
N VAL A 50 -5.32 10.96 -7.92
CA VAL A 50 -5.47 10.98 -6.47
C VAL A 50 -6.52 9.97 -6.01
N GLU A 51 -7.70 9.95 -6.64
CA GLU A 51 -8.80 9.04 -6.28
C GLU A 51 -8.44 7.56 -6.47
N ILE A 52 -7.73 7.21 -7.55
CA ILE A 52 -7.27 5.84 -7.81
C ILE A 52 -6.32 5.37 -6.71
N PHE A 53 -5.27 6.15 -6.42
CA PHE A 53 -4.28 5.76 -5.42
C PHE A 53 -4.83 5.81 -4.00
N GLU A 54 -5.71 6.76 -3.69
CA GLU A 54 -6.43 6.80 -2.41
C GLU A 54 -7.29 5.54 -2.20
N THR A 55 -8.04 5.14 -3.22
CA THR A 55 -8.91 3.95 -3.16
C THR A 55 -8.08 2.68 -2.96
N ILE A 56 -6.99 2.53 -3.72
CA ILE A 56 -6.09 1.37 -3.60
C ILE A 56 -5.44 1.32 -2.22
N TYR A 57 -4.94 2.45 -1.72
CA TYR A 57 -4.32 2.53 -0.40
C TYR A 57 -5.31 2.18 0.71
N PHE A 58 -6.54 2.70 0.63
CA PHE A 58 -7.58 2.39 1.58
C PHE A 58 -7.94 0.90 1.58
N ALA A 59 -8.21 0.33 0.41
CA ALA A 59 -8.54 -1.10 0.28
C ALA A 59 -7.39 -2.00 0.75
N ALA A 60 -6.13 -1.62 0.48
CA ALA A 60 -4.96 -2.36 0.95
C ALA A 60 -4.83 -2.35 2.49
N LEU A 61 -5.08 -1.21 3.12
CA LEU A 61 -5.10 -1.11 4.58
C LEU A 61 -6.24 -1.92 5.20
N GLU A 62 -7.44 -1.83 4.64
CA GLU A 62 -8.61 -2.59 5.08
C GLU A 62 -8.33 -4.09 5.03
N ALA A 63 -7.88 -4.60 3.87
CA ALA A 63 -7.49 -6.01 3.72
C ALA A 63 -6.32 -6.41 4.66
N SER A 64 -5.37 -5.51 4.91
CA SER A 64 -4.29 -5.75 5.87
C SER A 64 -4.82 -5.88 7.31
N CYS A 65 -5.81 -5.08 7.69
CA CYS A 65 -6.47 -5.17 8.99
C CYS A 65 -7.26 -6.49 9.12
N GLU A 66 -8.01 -6.88 8.10
CA GLU A 66 -8.72 -8.16 8.05
C GLU A 66 -7.76 -9.35 8.23
N LEU A 67 -6.64 -9.34 7.51
CA LEU A 67 -5.60 -10.36 7.65
C LEU A 67 -4.94 -10.36 9.03
N ALA A 68 -4.81 -9.19 9.67
CA ALA A 68 -4.29 -9.10 11.03
C ALA A 68 -5.29 -9.64 12.07
N MET A 69 -6.59 -9.50 11.84
CA MET A 69 -7.63 -10.11 12.68
C MET A 69 -7.61 -11.64 12.58
N GLU A 70 -7.37 -12.20 11.39
CA GLU A 70 -7.31 -13.66 11.19
C GLU A 70 -5.97 -14.27 11.63
N LYS A 71 -4.84 -13.63 11.29
CA LYS A 71 -3.49 -14.23 11.40
C LYS A 71 -2.61 -13.56 12.45
N GLY A 72 -3.13 -12.56 13.16
CA GLY A 72 -2.36 -11.68 14.03
C GLY A 72 -1.58 -10.60 13.26
N PRO A 73 -1.24 -9.48 13.93
CA PRO A 73 -0.39 -8.45 13.37
C PRO A 73 1.04 -8.97 13.10
N TYR A 74 1.80 -8.27 12.25
CA TYR A 74 3.21 -8.61 12.04
C TYR A 74 4.06 -8.28 13.27
N GLU A 75 5.19 -8.97 13.43
CA GLU A 75 5.99 -8.97 14.67
C GLU A 75 6.45 -7.57 15.14
N THR A 76 6.58 -6.61 14.23
CA THR A 76 7.05 -5.25 14.52
C THR A 76 5.94 -4.20 14.40
N PHE A 77 4.67 -4.60 14.52
CA PHE A 77 3.54 -3.69 14.44
C PHE A 77 3.42 -2.79 15.68
N GLU A 78 3.60 -3.34 16.88
CA GLU A 78 3.57 -2.55 18.11
C GLU A 78 4.70 -1.52 18.13
N GLY A 79 4.34 -0.25 18.38
CA GLY A 79 5.27 0.88 18.34
C GLY A 79 5.51 1.45 16.93
N SER A 80 4.91 0.87 15.89
CA SER A 80 4.93 1.46 14.54
C SER A 80 4.04 2.71 14.46
N PRO A 81 4.28 3.64 13.49
CA PRO A 81 3.39 4.78 13.26
C PRO A 81 1.94 4.36 13.00
N ALA A 82 1.73 3.21 12.35
CA ALA A 82 0.40 2.65 12.11
C ALA A 82 -0.30 2.27 13.43
N SER A 83 0.43 1.70 14.40
CA SER A 83 -0.12 1.41 15.73
C SER A 83 -0.48 2.67 16.53
N GLN A 84 0.15 3.80 16.21
CA GLN A 84 -0.14 5.12 16.80
C GLN A 84 -1.23 5.89 16.06
N GLY A 85 -1.89 5.27 15.06
CA GLY A 85 -2.91 5.92 14.24
C GLY A 85 -2.37 6.99 13.29
N VAL A 86 -1.05 7.08 13.13
CA VAL A 86 -0.40 8.01 12.20
C VAL A 86 -0.51 7.43 10.79
N LYS A 87 -1.48 7.94 10.03
CA LYS A 87 -1.60 7.67 8.59
C LYS A 87 -0.55 8.47 7.84
N GLU A 88 -0.02 7.93 6.74
CA GLU A 88 0.80 8.72 5.81
C GLU A 88 0.00 9.97 5.39
N LYS A 89 0.59 11.16 5.58
CA LYS A 89 -0.02 12.46 5.27
C LYS A 89 -0.24 12.71 3.76
N ILE A 90 -0.11 11.67 2.95
CA ILE A 90 0.03 11.76 1.50
C ILE A 90 -1.31 12.03 0.82
N PHE A 91 -2.45 11.70 1.44
CA PHE A 91 -3.76 11.90 0.82
C PHE A 91 -4.78 12.55 1.77
N PRO A 92 -5.53 13.57 1.30
CA PRO A 92 -6.57 14.21 2.08
C PRO A 92 -7.77 13.26 2.18
N PHE A 93 -7.74 12.39 3.19
CA PHE A 93 -8.83 11.46 3.48
C PHE A 93 -10.12 12.26 3.75
N LYS A 94 -11.00 12.38 2.75
CA LYS A 94 -12.27 13.14 2.87
C LYS A 94 -13.42 12.33 3.46
N LYS A 95 -13.20 11.05 3.79
CA LYS A 95 -14.25 10.20 4.36
C LYS A 95 -13.85 9.69 5.73
N THR A 96 -14.33 10.36 6.78
CA THR A 96 -14.25 9.88 8.15
C THR A 96 -14.82 8.46 8.22
N LEU A 97 -13.97 7.44 8.34
CA LEU A 97 -14.42 6.14 8.84
C LEU A 97 -14.62 6.33 10.34
N GLN A 98 -15.85 6.64 10.74
CA GLN A 98 -16.33 6.19 12.04
C GLN A 98 -16.51 4.69 11.90
N VAL A 99 -15.56 3.93 12.46
CA VAL A 99 -15.77 2.52 12.75
C VAL A 99 -16.79 2.52 13.89
N GLN A 100 -18.04 2.13 13.60
CA GLN A 100 -19.00 1.74 14.63
C GLN A 100 -18.65 0.34 15.15
#